data_AF-A0A920HI42-F1
#
_entry.id   AF-A0A920HI42-F1
#
_cell.length_a   1.000
_cell.length_b   1.000
_cell.length_c   1.000
_cell.angle_alpha   90.00
_cell.angle_beta   90.00
_cell.angle_gamma   90.00
#
_symmetry.space_group_name_H-M   'P 1'
#
loop_
_entity.id
_entity.type
_entity.pdbx_description
1 polymer ?
#
loop_
_entity_poly.entity_id
_entity_poly.type
_entity_poly.pdbx_seq_one_letter_code
_entity_poly.pdbx_strand_id
1 'polypeptide(L)'
;MVVRYEAIDSKNSTQTFVEENFNSVFGTGNALQNDLTVSGGNENSNYFFSLGHLEQDGVIRNATYERTNARLNYEAKINEKITLSTKMAYTYTDSNRIQQSSNVSGMMLGLLRTPPDFDGRDYKGTYYSSSGVEYINRGRSYRKPLGQSVNQSYTNPLWTVNEQESSTKVNRVTVTPQLTIKPTNWLSIITRGNLDVADDKRTYFFPLGDASSRANGQYQEDALDIRNTAFDIIGKANFQLSDMVNLTATAGWSYNDRKYSRLSGNITGFLVNSAKRTTALNTSAEASTFDGFKTFRRSNRGYGIFKL
;
A
#
# COMPACT_ATOMS: atom_id res chain seq x y z
N MET A 1 -21.20 27.83 -11.73
CA MET A 1 -21.34 29.04 -10.90
C MET A 1 -19.97 29.70 -10.85
N VAL A 2 -19.79 30.88 -11.47
CA VAL A 2 -18.50 31.59 -11.45
C VAL A 2 -18.44 32.35 -10.13
N VAL A 3 -17.68 31.85 -9.16
CA VAL A 3 -17.45 32.55 -7.89
C VAL A 3 -16.33 33.55 -8.12
N ARG A 4 -16.67 34.85 -8.17
CA ARG A 4 -15.67 35.93 -8.06
C ARG A 4 -15.28 36.03 -6.60
N TYR A 5 -14.01 35.75 -6.28
CA TYR A 5 -13.49 35.86 -4.93
C TYR A 5 -13.11 37.31 -4.65
N GLU A 6 -13.94 37.99 -3.86
CA GLU A 6 -13.58 39.27 -3.24
C GLU A 6 -12.75 38.99 -1.98
N ALA A 7 -11.79 39.87 -1.68
CA ALA A 7 -11.01 39.77 -0.45
C ALA A 7 -11.94 39.99 0.75
N ILE A 8 -11.69 39.32 1.89
CA ILE A 8 -12.48 39.47 3.12
C ILE A 8 -12.57 40.96 3.47
N ASP A 9 -13.75 41.52 3.29
CA ASP A 9 -14.07 42.95 3.31
C ASP A 9 -14.99 43.32 4.48
N SER A 10 -15.52 42.33 5.19
CA SER A 10 -16.21 42.54 6.48
C SER A 10 -15.22 42.57 7.64
N LYS A 11 -15.04 43.76 8.25
CA LYS A 11 -14.29 43.92 9.49
C LYS A 11 -15.08 43.35 10.68
N ASN A 12 -14.40 42.74 11.65
CA ASN A 12 -14.95 42.22 12.93
C ASN A 12 -15.86 40.98 12.85
N SER A 13 -15.75 40.13 11.83
CA SER A 13 -16.43 38.82 11.85
C SER A 13 -15.91 37.95 13.01
N THR A 14 -16.81 37.30 13.74
CA THR A 14 -16.50 36.31 14.79
C THR A 14 -16.76 34.88 14.34
N GLN A 15 -17.08 34.67 13.05
CA GLN A 15 -17.38 33.36 12.50
C GLN A 15 -16.10 32.50 12.45
N THR A 16 -16.23 31.23 12.83
CA THR A 16 -15.16 30.25 12.75
C THR A 16 -15.59 29.04 11.93
N PHE A 17 -14.63 28.36 11.30
CA PHE A 17 -14.83 27.23 10.40
C PHE A 17 -14.03 25.98 10.81
N VAL A 18 -13.62 25.88 12.09
CA VAL A 18 -12.74 24.80 12.57
C VAL A 18 -13.39 23.43 12.37
N GLU A 19 -14.64 23.29 12.81
CA GLU A 19 -15.44 22.06 12.72
C GLU A 19 -15.74 21.72 11.26
N GLU A 20 -16.13 22.70 10.44
CA GLU A 20 -16.43 22.56 9.03
C GLU A 20 -15.20 22.13 8.22
N ASN A 21 -14.04 22.76 8.47
CA ASN A 21 -12.78 22.39 7.84
C ASN A 21 -12.37 20.96 8.25
N PHE A 22 -12.53 20.59 9.52
CA PHE A 22 -12.23 19.24 9.99
C PHE A 22 -13.15 18.18 9.35
N ASN A 23 -14.46 18.39 9.39
CA ASN A 23 -15.48 17.47 8.85
C ASN A 23 -15.50 17.41 7.31
N SER A 24 -14.87 18.39 6.65
CA SER A 24 -14.65 18.35 5.20
C SER A 24 -13.55 17.36 4.79
N VAL A 25 -12.60 17.09 5.69
CA VAL A 25 -11.45 16.20 5.46
C VAL A 25 -11.72 14.81 6.02
N PHE A 26 -12.28 14.76 7.23
CA PHE A 26 -12.58 13.53 7.95
C PHE A 26 -14.05 13.15 7.85
N GLY A 27 -14.33 11.87 8.05
CA GLY A 27 -15.66 11.32 8.17
C GLY A 27 -15.63 9.98 8.90
N THR A 28 -16.78 9.33 8.96
CA THR A 28 -16.89 7.97 9.49
C THR A 28 -16.29 6.99 8.49
N GLY A 29 -15.23 6.29 8.88
CA GLY A 29 -14.71 5.16 8.10
C GLY A 29 -15.63 3.95 8.23
N ASN A 30 -15.82 3.23 7.13
CA ASN A 30 -16.66 2.05 7.07
C ASN A 30 -15.85 0.88 6.49
N ALA A 31 -16.15 -0.33 6.94
CA ALA A 31 -15.54 -1.54 6.40
C ALA A 31 -16.59 -2.63 6.26
N LEU A 32 -16.59 -3.31 5.11
CA LEU A 32 -17.41 -4.48 4.85
C LEU A 32 -16.49 -5.64 4.49
N GLN A 33 -16.61 -6.75 5.22
CA GLN A 33 -15.86 -7.96 4.95
C GLN A 33 -16.81 -9.13 4.75
N ASN A 34 -16.65 -9.83 3.62
CA ASN A 34 -17.37 -11.05 3.30
C ASN A 34 -16.38 -12.19 3.17
N ASP A 35 -16.60 -13.27 3.93
CA ASP A 35 -15.76 -14.46 3.91
C ASP A 35 -16.61 -15.69 3.63
N LEU A 36 -16.16 -16.49 2.66
CA LEU A 36 -16.67 -17.82 2.37
C LEU A 36 -15.57 -18.83 2.69
N THR A 37 -15.90 -19.83 3.50
CA THR A 37 -14.98 -20.91 3.84
C THR A 37 -15.62 -22.26 3.60
N VAL A 38 -14.88 -23.17 2.99
CA VAL A 38 -15.28 -24.56 2.78
C VAL A 38 -14.15 -25.44 3.27
N SER A 39 -14.46 -26.38 4.14
CA SER A 39 -13.49 -27.35 4.64
C SER A 39 -14.12 -28.72 4.77
N GLY A 40 -13.31 -29.75 4.58
CA GLY A 40 -13.76 -31.12 4.70
C GLY A 40 -12.58 -32.08 4.60
N GLY A 41 -12.88 -33.36 4.72
CA GLY A 41 -11.85 -34.38 4.68
C GLY A 41 -12.35 -35.71 5.17
N ASN A 42 -11.44 -36.68 5.15
CA ASN A 42 -11.57 -37.99 5.74
C ASN A 42 -10.25 -38.35 6.45
N GLU A 43 -10.10 -39.61 6.87
CA GLU A 43 -8.92 -40.06 7.62
C GLU A 43 -7.58 -39.84 6.89
N ASN A 44 -7.61 -39.80 5.55
CA ASN A 44 -6.43 -39.76 4.69
C ASN A 44 -6.24 -38.41 3.97
N SER A 45 -7.23 -37.53 3.95
CA SER A 45 -7.15 -36.28 3.20
C SER A 45 -7.98 -35.20 3.86
N ASN A 46 -7.41 -34.02 4.05
CA ASN A 46 -8.08 -32.83 4.55
C ASN A 46 -7.89 -31.67 3.57
N TYR A 47 -8.92 -30.88 3.38
CA TYR A 47 -8.85 -29.68 2.56
C TYR A 47 -9.56 -28.51 3.24
N PHE A 48 -9.04 -27.31 2.97
CA PHE A 48 -9.61 -26.05 3.40
C PHE A 48 -9.47 -25.05 2.26
N PHE A 49 -10.57 -24.41 1.89
CA PHE A 49 -10.63 -23.31 0.95
C PHE A 49 -11.27 -22.10 1.64
N SER A 50 -10.72 -20.92 1.40
CA SER A 50 -11.35 -19.66 1.80
C SER A 50 -11.25 -18.61 0.72
N LEU A 51 -12.33 -17.87 0.51
CA LEU A 51 -12.37 -16.65 -0.29
C LEU A 51 -12.88 -15.53 0.59
N GLY A 52 -12.13 -14.44 0.70
CA GLY A 52 -12.50 -13.28 1.49
C GLY A 52 -12.32 -12.00 0.68
N HIS A 53 -13.27 -11.07 0.79
CA HIS A 53 -13.20 -9.74 0.21
C HIS A 53 -13.48 -8.68 1.29
N LEU A 54 -12.58 -7.71 1.40
CA LEU A 54 -12.69 -6.56 2.29
C LEU A 54 -12.73 -5.30 1.43
N GLU A 55 -13.73 -4.47 1.66
CA GLU A 55 -13.81 -3.09 1.17
C GLU A 55 -13.78 -2.17 2.38
N GLN A 56 -12.92 -1.15 2.37
CA GLN A 56 -12.79 -0.21 3.46
C GLN A 56 -12.63 1.22 2.93
N ASP A 57 -13.52 2.09 3.40
CA ASP A 57 -13.39 3.53 3.34
C ASP A 57 -12.77 4.04 4.64
N GLY A 58 -11.67 4.77 4.52
CA GLY A 58 -10.97 5.35 5.65
C GLY A 58 -11.70 6.52 6.30
N VAL A 59 -11.27 6.89 7.50
CA VAL A 59 -11.74 8.11 8.18
C VAL A 59 -11.34 9.39 7.45
N ILE A 60 -10.25 9.34 6.67
CA ILE A 60 -9.90 10.40 5.73
C ILE A 60 -10.69 10.12 4.46
N ARG A 61 -11.47 11.11 3.99
CA ARG A 61 -12.22 10.96 2.74
C ARG A 61 -11.28 10.60 1.59
N ASN A 62 -11.75 9.79 0.65
CA ASN A 62 -10.98 9.25 -0.50
C ASN A 62 -9.75 8.38 -0.14
N ALA A 63 -9.49 8.09 1.14
CA ALA A 63 -8.55 7.05 1.52
C ALA A 63 -9.27 5.69 1.47
N THR A 64 -8.92 4.84 0.51
CA THR A 64 -9.60 3.57 0.28
C THR A 64 -8.65 2.39 0.41
N TYR A 65 -9.18 1.23 0.81
CA TYR A 65 -8.45 -0.01 0.87
C TYR A 65 -9.36 -1.19 0.55
N GLU A 66 -9.02 -1.92 -0.50
CA GLU A 66 -9.70 -3.13 -0.93
C GLU A 66 -8.73 -4.31 -0.92
N ARG A 67 -9.20 -5.48 -0.48
CA ARG A 67 -8.39 -6.70 -0.48
C ARG A 67 -9.22 -7.94 -0.74
N THR A 68 -8.84 -8.67 -1.79
CA THR A 68 -9.37 -10.01 -2.08
C THR A 68 -8.32 -11.06 -1.73
N ASN A 69 -8.70 -12.08 -0.97
CA ASN A 69 -7.84 -13.19 -0.60
C ASN A 69 -8.49 -14.52 -0.99
N ALA A 70 -7.76 -15.37 -1.69
CA ALA A 70 -8.11 -16.77 -1.89
C ALA A 70 -7.04 -17.65 -1.24
N ARG A 71 -7.44 -18.67 -0.47
CA ARG A 71 -6.52 -19.62 0.16
C ARG A 71 -6.99 -21.04 -0.08
N LEU A 72 -6.04 -21.92 -0.38
CA LEU A 72 -6.25 -23.37 -0.45
C LEU A 72 -5.18 -24.05 0.39
N ASN A 73 -5.61 -24.83 1.37
CA ASN A 73 -4.75 -25.74 2.12
C ASN A 73 -5.22 -27.16 1.83
N TYR A 74 -4.29 -28.02 1.47
CA TYR A 74 -4.55 -29.43 1.20
C TYR A 74 -3.54 -30.27 1.97
N GLU A 75 -4.01 -31.32 2.63
CA GLU A 75 -3.16 -32.31 3.29
C GLU A 75 -3.63 -33.70 2.89
N ALA A 76 -2.69 -34.56 2.52
CA ALA A 76 -2.94 -35.95 2.16
C ALA A 76 -1.93 -36.87 2.86
N LYS A 77 -2.42 -37.87 3.58
CA LYS A 77 -1.66 -39.02 4.04
C LYS A 77 -1.56 -39.98 2.86
N ILE A 78 -0.40 -40.01 2.21
CA ILE A 78 -0.12 -40.90 1.08
C ILE A 78 -0.06 -42.35 1.59
N ASN A 79 0.52 -42.55 2.77
CA ASN A 79 0.50 -43.79 3.55
C ASN A 79 0.83 -43.46 5.02
N GLU A 80 0.99 -44.49 5.87
CA GLU A 80 1.32 -44.32 7.30
C GLU A 80 2.61 -43.53 7.56
N LYS A 81 3.54 -43.51 6.60
CA LYS A 81 4.86 -42.89 6.73
C LYS A 81 4.97 -41.56 6.00
N ILE A 82 4.13 -41.28 5.00
CA ILE A 82 4.30 -40.13 4.10
C ILE A 82 3.05 -39.27 4.12
N THR A 83 3.24 -38.00 4.44
CA THR A 83 2.19 -36.97 4.40
C THR A 83 2.64 -35.81 3.53
N LEU A 84 1.81 -35.42 2.57
CA LEU A 84 1.99 -34.23 1.75
C LEU A 84 1.04 -33.14 2.27
N SER A 85 1.55 -31.93 2.47
CA SER A 85 0.76 -30.74 2.80
C SER A 85 1.12 -29.60 1.86
N THR A 86 0.14 -28.97 1.24
CA THR A 86 0.35 -27.84 0.33
C THR A 86 -0.54 -26.70 0.76
N LYS A 87 0.07 -25.53 0.97
CA LYS A 87 -0.63 -24.28 1.27
C LYS A 87 -0.43 -23.30 0.14
N MET A 88 -1.52 -22.74 -0.37
CA MET A 88 -1.53 -21.76 -1.45
C MET A 88 -2.37 -20.57 -1.02
N ALA A 89 -1.90 -19.37 -1.34
CA ALA A 89 -2.67 -18.15 -1.15
C ALA A 89 -2.44 -17.18 -2.30
N TYR A 90 -3.51 -16.54 -2.73
CA TYR A 90 -3.50 -15.40 -3.62
C TYR A 90 -4.10 -14.20 -2.88
N THR A 91 -3.46 -13.04 -3.00
CA THR A 91 -3.95 -11.78 -2.46
C THR A 91 -3.85 -10.71 -3.54
N TYR A 92 -4.98 -10.07 -3.82
CA TYR A 92 -5.05 -8.81 -4.54
C TYR A 92 -5.30 -7.68 -3.54
N THR A 93 -4.64 -6.55 -3.70
CA THR A 93 -4.88 -5.34 -2.91
C THR A 93 -4.93 -4.14 -3.83
N ASP A 94 -5.94 -3.29 -3.68
CA ASP A 94 -6.04 -1.96 -4.28
C ASP A 94 -6.21 -0.96 -3.15
N SER A 95 -5.49 0.17 -3.19
CA SER A 95 -5.57 1.14 -2.11
C SER A 95 -5.17 2.52 -2.59
N ASN A 96 -5.81 3.55 -2.05
CA ASN A 96 -5.39 4.93 -2.19
C ASN A 96 -5.02 5.49 -0.82
N ARG A 97 -3.76 5.86 -0.63
CA ARG A 97 -3.22 6.29 0.66
C ARG A 97 -2.92 7.77 0.64
N ILE A 98 -3.88 8.59 1.08
CA ILE A 98 -3.75 10.06 1.09
C ILE A 98 -2.43 10.50 1.75
N GLN A 99 -1.77 11.46 1.11
CA GLN A 99 -0.48 11.97 1.55
C GLN A 99 -0.59 12.58 2.96
N GLN A 100 0.17 12.00 3.88
CA GLN A 100 0.20 12.34 5.29
C GLN A 100 1.59 12.86 5.69
N SER A 101 1.80 13.10 6.98
CA SER A 101 3.05 13.60 7.59
C SER A 101 3.32 15.11 7.44
N SER A 102 4.41 15.58 8.07
CA SER A 102 4.82 16.98 8.14
C SER A 102 5.47 17.43 6.83
N ASN A 103 4.64 17.72 5.84
CA ASN A 103 5.07 18.35 4.59
C ASN A 103 4.02 19.34 4.11
N VAL A 104 4.44 20.31 3.30
CA VAL A 104 3.57 21.40 2.84
C VAL A 104 2.53 20.96 1.82
N SER A 105 2.75 19.83 1.15
CA SER A 105 1.79 19.15 0.26
C SER A 105 0.89 18.16 0.99
N GLY A 106 1.09 17.99 2.30
CA GLY A 106 0.40 17.00 3.12
C GLY A 106 -0.81 17.61 3.83
N MET A 107 -1.82 16.79 4.00
CA MET A 107 -3.13 17.20 4.51
C MET A 107 -3.07 17.83 5.91
N MET A 108 -2.34 17.20 6.84
CA MET A 108 -2.34 17.59 8.26
C MET A 108 -1.74 18.97 8.50
N LEU A 109 -0.71 19.36 7.75
CA LEU A 109 0.00 20.61 7.98
C LEU A 109 -0.83 21.82 7.53
N GLY A 110 -1.53 21.69 6.40
CA GLY A 110 -2.50 22.68 5.94
C GLY A 110 -3.67 22.79 6.90
N LEU A 111 -4.18 21.67 7.40
CA LEU A 111 -5.35 21.63 8.27
C LEU A 111 -5.08 22.31 9.62
N LEU A 112 -4.01 21.90 10.32
CA LEU A 112 -3.69 22.39 11.66
C LEU A 112 -3.18 23.83 11.69
N ARG A 113 -2.73 24.37 10.55
CA ARG A 113 -2.28 25.77 10.44
C ARG A 113 -3.33 26.71 9.87
N THR A 114 -4.45 26.19 9.41
CA THR A 114 -5.55 27.02 8.91
C THR A 114 -6.16 27.79 10.08
N PRO A 115 -6.14 29.13 10.06
CA PRO A 115 -6.76 29.95 11.10
C PRO A 115 -8.25 29.64 11.27
N PRO A 116 -8.81 29.76 12.49
CA PRO A 116 -10.22 29.47 12.74
C PRO A 116 -11.20 30.27 11.87
N ASP A 117 -10.85 31.48 11.46
CA ASP A 117 -11.65 32.41 10.66
C ASP A 117 -11.56 32.19 9.15
N PHE A 118 -10.77 31.21 8.68
CA PHE A 118 -10.65 30.88 7.26
C PHE A 118 -11.51 29.68 6.87
N ASP A 119 -12.52 29.90 6.02
CA ASP A 119 -13.26 28.82 5.38
C ASP A 119 -12.38 28.16 4.28
N GLY A 120 -11.93 26.95 4.53
CA GLY A 120 -11.07 26.17 3.64
C GLY A 120 -11.83 25.30 2.65
N ARG A 121 -13.16 25.23 2.71
CA ARG A 121 -13.99 24.35 1.87
C ARG A 121 -13.93 24.71 0.38
N ASP A 122 -13.78 26.00 0.10
CA ASP A 122 -13.51 26.54 -1.23
C ASP A 122 -12.01 26.42 -1.56
N TYR A 123 -11.53 25.21 -1.80
CA TYR A 123 -10.09 24.92 -1.94
C TYR A 123 -9.53 25.13 -3.35
N LYS A 124 -10.39 25.27 -4.36
CA LYS A 124 -10.00 25.40 -5.77
C LYS A 124 -11.00 26.29 -6.52
N GLY A 125 -10.52 27.07 -7.48
CA GLY A 125 -11.39 27.94 -8.30
C GLY A 125 -10.74 28.42 -9.60
N THR A 126 -11.44 29.31 -10.31
CA THR A 126 -10.93 29.98 -11.51
C THR A 126 -10.58 31.42 -11.17
N TYR A 127 -9.38 31.85 -11.56
CA TYR A 127 -8.90 33.21 -11.38
C TYR A 127 -8.76 33.91 -12.73
N TYR A 128 -9.21 35.16 -12.82
CA TYR A 128 -8.98 36.02 -13.97
C TYR A 128 -8.01 37.14 -13.57
N SER A 129 -6.92 37.27 -14.31
CA SER A 129 -5.99 38.40 -14.14
C SER A 129 -6.63 39.73 -14.56
N SER A 130 -5.98 40.84 -14.22
CA SER A 130 -6.42 42.19 -14.64
C SER A 130 -6.46 42.35 -16.16
N SER A 131 -5.69 41.57 -16.92
CA SER A 131 -5.70 41.54 -18.39
C SER A 131 -6.73 40.56 -18.96
N GLY A 132 -7.61 39.98 -18.13
CA GLY A 132 -8.65 39.05 -18.55
C GLY A 132 -8.18 37.62 -18.84
N VAL A 133 -6.89 37.31 -18.61
CA VAL A 133 -6.38 35.94 -18.79
C VAL A 133 -6.97 35.04 -17.71
N GLU A 134 -7.59 33.96 -18.17
CA GLU A 134 -8.21 32.94 -17.32
C GLU A 134 -7.19 31.90 -16.84
N TYR A 135 -7.29 31.56 -15.56
CA TYR A 135 -6.55 30.47 -14.95
C TYR A 135 -7.51 29.56 -14.18
N ILE A 136 -7.79 28.40 -14.74
CA ILE A 136 -8.67 27.38 -14.14
C ILE A 136 -7.92 26.52 -13.11
N ASN A 137 -8.68 25.88 -12.22
CA ASN A 137 -8.18 24.91 -11.23
C ASN A 137 -7.03 25.45 -10.37
N ARG A 138 -7.09 26.73 -9.98
CA ARG A 138 -6.15 27.34 -9.05
C ARG A 138 -6.49 26.93 -7.63
N GLY A 139 -5.49 26.48 -6.88
CA GLY A 139 -5.64 26.18 -5.47
C GLY A 139 -5.80 27.46 -4.63
N ARG A 140 -6.54 27.35 -3.54
CA ARG A 140 -6.76 28.42 -2.54
C ARG A 140 -6.41 27.87 -1.17
N SER A 141 -5.51 28.57 -0.47
CA SER A 141 -5.12 28.25 0.91
C SER A 141 -5.16 29.52 1.77
N TYR A 142 -5.14 29.35 3.10
CA TYR A 142 -5.21 30.51 4.01
C TYR A 142 -4.04 31.49 3.87
N ARG A 143 -2.89 31.05 3.34
CA ARG A 143 -1.74 31.93 3.06
C ARG A 143 -1.71 32.47 1.64
N LYS A 144 -2.45 31.86 0.72
CA LYS A 144 -2.43 32.16 -0.70
C LYS A 144 -3.87 32.22 -1.23
N PRO A 145 -4.45 33.43 -1.27
CA PRO A 145 -5.73 33.66 -1.93
C PRO A 145 -5.69 33.19 -3.38
N LEU A 146 -6.88 32.87 -3.91
CA LEU A 146 -7.04 32.38 -5.26
C LEU A 146 -6.40 33.35 -6.27
N GLY A 147 -5.52 32.83 -7.13
CA GLY A 147 -4.90 33.61 -8.20
C GLY A 147 -3.67 34.44 -7.82
N GLN A 148 -3.35 34.57 -6.53
CA GLN A 148 -2.15 35.29 -6.10
C GLN A 148 -0.85 34.60 -6.57
N SER A 149 -0.87 33.27 -6.67
CA SER A 149 0.28 32.44 -7.01
C SER A 149 -0.19 31.11 -7.57
N VAL A 150 0.66 30.48 -8.41
CA VAL A 150 0.46 29.08 -8.82
C VAL A 150 0.60 28.15 -7.61
N ASN A 151 1.56 28.42 -6.71
CA ASN A 151 1.89 27.62 -5.54
C ASN A 151 1.09 28.07 -4.29
N GLN A 152 0.52 27.11 -3.55
CA GLN A 152 -0.32 27.33 -2.36
C GLN A 152 0.44 27.60 -1.05
N SER A 153 1.78 27.51 -1.01
CA SER A 153 2.63 27.55 0.20
C SER A 153 2.37 26.43 1.20
N TYR A 154 1.16 26.35 1.78
CA TYR A 154 0.62 25.13 2.37
C TYR A 154 -0.59 24.71 1.55
N THR A 155 -0.56 23.50 1.04
CA THR A 155 -1.66 22.93 0.29
C THR A 155 -2.91 22.87 1.15
N ASN A 156 -4.03 23.31 0.59
CA ASN A 156 -5.32 23.15 1.24
C ASN A 156 -5.58 21.64 1.47
N PRO A 157 -6.01 21.21 2.67
CA PRO A 157 -6.28 19.81 2.95
C PRO A 157 -7.19 19.13 1.93
N LEU A 158 -8.22 19.83 1.45
CA LEU A 158 -9.15 19.31 0.46
C LEU A 158 -8.53 19.16 -0.94
N TRP A 159 -7.50 19.96 -1.26
CA TRP A 159 -6.70 19.72 -2.46
C TRP A 159 -5.94 18.39 -2.36
N THR A 160 -5.34 18.12 -1.19
CA THR A 160 -4.61 16.87 -0.94
C THR A 160 -5.54 15.65 -1.03
N VAL A 161 -6.75 15.78 -0.47
CA VAL A 161 -7.74 14.70 -0.42
C VAL A 161 -8.39 14.42 -1.77
N ASN A 162 -8.70 15.46 -2.56
CA ASN A 162 -9.51 15.31 -3.77
C ASN A 162 -8.70 15.29 -5.07
N GLU A 163 -7.50 15.89 -5.08
CA GLU A 163 -6.77 16.14 -6.33
C GLU A 163 -5.47 15.33 -6.43
N GLN A 164 -4.87 14.93 -5.30
CA GLN A 164 -3.69 14.08 -5.29
C GLN A 164 -4.07 12.60 -5.28
N GLU A 165 -3.20 11.76 -5.85
CA GLU A 165 -3.34 10.31 -5.84
C GLU A 165 -2.10 9.65 -5.25
N SER A 166 -2.30 8.57 -4.49
CA SER A 166 -1.25 7.69 -4.01
C SER A 166 -1.79 6.27 -4.03
N SER A 167 -2.03 5.76 -5.23
CA SER A 167 -2.58 4.44 -5.48
C SER A 167 -1.50 3.36 -5.34
N THR A 168 -1.87 2.21 -4.82
CA THR A 168 -1.02 1.02 -4.76
C THR A 168 -1.85 -0.22 -5.08
N LYS A 169 -1.45 -0.94 -6.12
CA LYS A 169 -2.06 -2.20 -6.55
C LYS A 169 -1.05 -3.33 -6.43
N VAL A 170 -1.43 -4.40 -5.75
CA VAL A 170 -0.53 -5.53 -5.48
C VAL A 170 -1.22 -6.84 -5.82
N ASN A 171 -0.59 -7.67 -6.63
CA ASN A 171 -0.93 -9.09 -6.75
C ASN A 171 0.16 -9.91 -6.09
N ARG A 172 -0.22 -10.87 -5.25
CA ARG A 172 0.73 -11.75 -4.56
C ARG A 172 0.25 -13.19 -4.55
N VAL A 173 1.14 -14.10 -4.90
CA VAL A 173 0.92 -15.55 -4.83
C VAL A 173 1.97 -16.15 -3.91
N THR A 174 1.52 -16.97 -2.96
CA THR A 174 2.40 -17.77 -2.11
C THR A 174 2.03 -19.24 -2.21
N VAL A 175 3.04 -20.11 -2.32
CA VAL A 175 2.87 -21.56 -2.44
C VAL A 175 3.89 -22.24 -1.54
N THR A 176 3.43 -23.10 -0.65
CA THR A 176 4.25 -23.79 0.36
C THR A 176 3.94 -25.28 0.38
N PRO A 177 4.56 -26.09 -0.51
CA PRO A 177 4.51 -27.54 -0.41
C PRO A 177 5.42 -28.04 0.71
N GLN A 178 4.98 -29.05 1.42
CA GLN A 178 5.70 -29.73 2.48
C GLN A 178 5.48 -31.24 2.37
N LEU A 179 6.57 -31.99 2.34
CA LEU A 179 6.55 -33.44 2.47
C LEU A 179 7.08 -33.82 3.84
N THR A 180 6.33 -34.65 4.56
CA THR A 180 6.74 -35.21 5.85
C THR A 180 6.86 -36.72 5.69
N ILE A 181 8.05 -37.25 5.96
CA ILE A 181 8.39 -38.67 5.86
C ILE A 181 8.77 -39.16 7.26
N LYS A 182 8.19 -40.27 7.69
CA LYS A 182 8.47 -40.94 8.96
C LYS A 182 9.01 -42.35 8.68
N PRO A 183 10.32 -42.49 8.41
CA PRO A 183 10.89 -43.81 8.11
C PRO A 183 10.68 -44.80 9.25
N THR A 184 10.76 -44.28 10.48
CA THR A 184 10.54 -44.97 11.76
C THR A 184 9.63 -44.11 12.66
N ASN A 185 9.15 -44.66 13.77
CA ASN A 185 8.30 -43.91 14.72
C ASN A 185 9.06 -42.82 15.48
N TRP A 186 10.39 -42.95 15.61
CA TRP A 186 11.24 -42.01 16.32
C TRP A 186 11.79 -40.91 15.42
N LEU A 187 11.79 -41.07 14.09
CA LEU A 187 12.37 -40.11 13.13
C LEU A 187 11.33 -39.51 12.20
N SER A 188 11.34 -38.19 12.04
CA SER A 188 10.58 -37.45 11.04
C SER A 188 11.52 -36.59 10.20
N ILE A 189 11.39 -36.68 8.89
CA ILE A 189 12.09 -35.84 7.91
C ILE A 189 11.04 -34.95 7.25
N ILE A 190 11.23 -33.64 7.32
CA ILE A 190 10.33 -32.63 6.76
C ILE A 190 11.11 -31.90 5.68
N THR A 191 10.63 -31.95 4.44
CA THR A 191 11.10 -31.07 3.37
C THR A 191 10.01 -30.06 3.06
N ARG A 192 10.38 -28.78 2.94
CA ARG A 192 9.42 -27.69 2.72
C ARG A 192 9.96 -26.73 1.68
N GLY A 193 9.19 -26.49 0.62
CA GLY A 193 9.42 -25.39 -0.31
C GLY A 193 8.54 -24.20 0.05
N ASN A 194 9.01 -22.99 -0.23
CA ASN A 194 8.21 -21.77 -0.18
C ASN A 194 8.53 -20.94 -1.42
N LEU A 195 7.49 -20.54 -2.14
CA LEU A 195 7.55 -19.59 -3.24
C LEU A 195 6.61 -18.44 -2.90
N ASP A 196 7.10 -17.22 -3.03
CA ASP A 196 6.36 -16.00 -2.78
C ASP A 196 6.72 -14.99 -3.88
N VAL A 197 5.74 -14.68 -4.71
CA VAL A 197 5.89 -13.79 -5.87
C VAL A 197 4.86 -12.67 -5.76
N ALA A 198 5.30 -11.43 -5.92
CA ALA A 198 4.41 -10.28 -5.97
C ALA A 198 4.81 -9.28 -7.05
N ASP A 199 3.81 -8.71 -7.71
CA ASP A 199 3.90 -7.44 -8.43
C ASP A 199 3.21 -6.35 -7.61
N ASP A 200 3.87 -5.19 -7.51
CA ASP A 200 3.37 -4.02 -6.78
C ASP A 200 3.56 -2.80 -7.69
N LYS A 201 2.43 -2.22 -8.13
CA LYS A 201 2.39 -0.99 -8.91
C LYS A 201 1.91 0.14 -8.01
N ARG A 202 2.70 1.21 -7.94
CA ARG A 202 2.37 2.42 -7.17
C ARG A 202 2.33 3.61 -8.08
N THR A 203 1.29 4.43 -7.92
CA THR A 203 1.11 5.65 -8.68
C THR A 203 0.96 6.82 -7.73
N TYR A 204 1.76 7.86 -7.94
CA TYR A 204 1.68 9.12 -7.22
C TYR A 204 1.38 10.24 -8.21
N PHE A 205 0.38 11.05 -7.90
CA PHE A 205 -0.01 12.17 -8.74
C PHE A 205 -0.21 13.43 -7.90
N PHE A 206 0.45 14.50 -8.32
CA PHE A 206 0.34 15.84 -7.76
C PHE A 206 0.01 16.79 -8.92
N PRO A 207 -1.16 17.45 -8.91
CA PRO A 207 -1.54 18.36 -9.98
C PRO A 207 -0.78 19.70 -9.90
N LEU A 208 -0.88 20.51 -10.96
CA LEU A 208 -0.32 21.86 -10.95
C LEU A 208 -1.00 22.68 -9.87
N GLY A 209 -0.17 23.41 -9.12
CA GLY A 209 -0.60 24.27 -8.04
C GLY A 209 -0.58 23.64 -6.65
N ASP A 210 0.01 22.45 -6.52
CA ASP A 210 0.44 21.93 -5.22
C ASP A 210 1.56 22.79 -4.59
N ALA A 211 1.88 22.55 -3.32
CA ALA A 211 2.96 23.27 -2.64
C ALA A 211 4.37 22.72 -2.98
N SER A 212 5.41 23.45 -2.56
CA SER A 212 6.83 23.08 -2.74
C SER A 212 7.24 22.86 -4.20
N SER A 213 8.23 22.00 -4.43
CA SER A 213 8.75 21.55 -5.74
C SER A 213 7.70 20.89 -6.63
N ARG A 214 6.50 20.61 -6.13
CA ARG A 214 5.39 19.99 -6.87
C ARG A 214 4.43 20.99 -7.50
N ALA A 215 4.67 22.29 -7.33
CA ALA A 215 3.79 23.33 -7.87
C ALA A 215 3.59 23.27 -9.39
N ASN A 216 4.56 22.71 -10.13
CA ASN A 216 4.46 22.54 -11.57
C ASN A 216 3.90 21.17 -11.98
N GLY A 217 3.32 20.41 -11.04
CA GLY A 217 2.82 19.07 -11.27
C GLY A 217 3.90 17.99 -11.23
N GLN A 218 3.52 16.81 -10.76
CA GLN A 218 4.37 15.62 -10.67
C GLN A 218 3.52 14.35 -10.88
N TYR A 219 3.96 13.46 -11.75
CA TYR A 219 3.43 12.10 -11.89
C TYR A 219 4.58 11.12 -11.69
N GLN A 220 4.42 10.18 -10.78
CA GLN A 220 5.40 9.13 -10.53
C GLN A 220 4.71 7.77 -10.57
N GLU A 221 5.36 6.80 -11.18
CA GLU A 221 4.97 5.41 -11.18
C GLU A 221 6.15 4.54 -10.76
N ASP A 222 5.94 3.69 -9.76
CA ASP A 222 6.88 2.67 -9.36
C ASP A 222 6.29 1.29 -9.69
N ALA A 223 7.04 0.48 -10.44
CA ALA A 223 6.74 -0.93 -10.68
C ALA A 223 7.76 -1.80 -9.94
N LEU A 224 7.29 -2.60 -8.99
CA LEU A 224 8.09 -3.44 -8.11
C LEU A 224 7.82 -4.91 -8.41
N ASP A 225 8.88 -5.70 -8.58
CA ASP A 225 8.80 -7.16 -8.62
C ASP A 225 9.49 -7.75 -7.39
N ILE A 226 8.78 -8.62 -6.69
CA ILE A 226 9.27 -9.30 -5.48
C ILE A 226 9.22 -10.80 -5.73
N ARG A 227 10.35 -11.49 -5.52
CA ARG A 227 10.44 -12.95 -5.62
C ARG A 227 11.26 -13.49 -4.47
N ASN A 228 10.61 -14.21 -3.57
CA ASN A 228 11.24 -14.90 -2.47
C ASN A 228 11.06 -16.41 -2.65
N THR A 229 12.13 -17.16 -2.55
CA THR A 229 12.09 -18.61 -2.46
C THR A 229 12.82 -19.09 -1.22
N ALA A 230 12.28 -20.13 -0.60
CA ALA A 230 12.94 -20.84 0.48
C ALA A 230 12.79 -22.35 0.29
N PHE A 231 13.77 -23.08 0.77
CA PHE A 231 13.73 -24.53 0.82
C PHE A 231 14.38 -25.01 2.11
N ASP A 232 13.64 -25.80 2.87
CA ASP A 232 14.06 -26.32 4.16
C ASP A 232 14.08 -27.86 4.13
N ILE A 233 15.11 -28.45 4.73
CA ILE A 233 15.17 -29.87 5.09
C ILE A 233 15.36 -29.92 6.61
N ILE A 234 14.47 -30.60 7.31
CA ILE A 234 14.46 -30.68 8.78
C ILE A 234 14.34 -32.14 9.19
N GLY A 235 15.31 -32.65 9.93
CA GLY A 235 15.24 -33.92 10.64
C GLY A 235 14.86 -33.70 12.09
N LYS A 236 13.85 -34.42 12.58
CA LYS A 236 13.42 -34.42 13.97
C LYS A 236 13.43 -35.86 14.49
N ALA A 237 14.21 -36.12 15.52
CA ALA A 237 14.29 -37.41 16.20
C ALA A 237 13.78 -37.28 17.65
N ASN A 238 12.97 -38.24 18.10
CA ASN A 238 12.49 -38.35 19.48
C ASN A 238 12.95 -39.68 20.06
N PHE A 239 13.79 -39.65 21.08
CA PHE A 239 14.31 -40.82 21.78
C PHE A 239 13.74 -40.88 23.18
N GLN A 240 13.09 -41.98 23.54
CA GLN A 240 12.70 -42.26 24.91
C GLN A 240 13.88 -42.95 25.60
N LEU A 241 14.56 -42.23 26.49
CA LEU A 241 15.76 -42.73 27.18
C LEU A 241 15.39 -43.51 28.45
N SER A 242 14.28 -43.13 29.09
CA SER A 242 13.64 -43.85 30.21
C SER A 242 12.15 -43.49 30.27
N ASP A 243 11.42 -44.04 31.25
CA ASP A 243 10.00 -43.72 31.47
C ASP A 243 9.74 -42.25 31.85
N MET A 244 10.77 -41.54 32.32
CA MET A 244 10.68 -40.14 32.74
C MET A 244 11.45 -39.16 31.86
N VAL A 245 12.27 -39.65 30.92
CA VAL A 245 13.21 -38.80 30.15
C VAL A 245 13.05 -39.03 28.66
N ASN A 246 12.72 -37.96 27.92
CA ASN A 246 12.56 -37.95 26.48
C ASN A 246 13.49 -36.91 25.85
N LEU A 247 14.37 -37.34 24.96
CA LEU A 247 15.22 -36.44 24.19
C LEU A 247 14.60 -36.17 22.81
N THR A 248 14.31 -34.91 22.52
CA THR A 248 14.00 -34.45 21.16
C THR A 248 15.20 -33.73 20.58
N ALA A 249 15.74 -34.28 19.49
CA ALA A 249 16.79 -33.64 18.69
C ALA A 249 16.20 -33.17 17.35
N THR A 250 16.49 -31.93 16.97
CA THR A 250 16.13 -31.38 15.66
C THR A 250 17.38 -30.84 14.98
N ALA A 251 17.59 -31.20 13.72
CA ALA A 251 18.62 -30.61 12.87
C ALA A 251 17.99 -30.16 11.56
N GLY A 252 18.42 -29.04 11.02
CA GLY A 252 17.84 -28.51 9.80
C GLY A 252 18.82 -27.72 8.96
N TRP A 253 18.52 -27.66 7.67
CA TRP A 253 19.19 -26.83 6.68
C TRP A 253 18.15 -26.01 5.92
N SER A 254 18.46 -24.74 5.68
CA SER A 254 17.58 -23.79 5.02
C SER A 254 18.34 -23.02 3.95
N TYR A 255 17.79 -23.03 2.75
CA TYR A 255 18.18 -22.20 1.62
C TYR A 255 17.15 -21.08 1.45
N ASN A 256 17.60 -19.84 1.30
CA ASN A 256 16.74 -18.69 1.06
C ASN A 256 17.31 -17.81 -0.05
N ASP A 257 16.49 -17.44 -1.03
CA ASP A 257 16.83 -16.55 -2.13
C ASP A 257 15.75 -15.47 -2.25
N ARG A 258 16.16 -14.20 -2.20
CA ARG A 258 15.27 -13.04 -2.26
C ARG A 258 15.74 -12.12 -3.37
N LYS A 259 14.87 -11.85 -4.31
CA LYS A 259 15.08 -10.93 -5.41
C LYS A 259 14.03 -9.84 -5.35
N TYR A 260 14.48 -8.61 -5.56
CA TYR A 260 13.62 -7.44 -5.62
C TYR A 260 14.12 -6.55 -6.76
N SER A 261 13.21 -6.10 -7.61
CA SER A 261 13.45 -5.02 -8.56
C SER A 261 12.42 -3.93 -8.38
N ARG A 262 12.84 -2.67 -8.57
CA ARG A 262 11.98 -1.51 -8.70
C ARG A 262 12.40 -0.74 -9.93
N LEU A 263 11.45 -0.44 -10.79
CA LEU A 263 11.59 0.57 -11.83
C LEU A 263 10.72 1.76 -11.41
N SER A 264 11.28 2.95 -11.41
CA SER A 264 10.57 4.19 -11.13
C SER A 264 10.64 5.09 -12.35
N GLY A 265 9.50 5.65 -12.74
CA GLY A 265 9.40 6.73 -13.71
C GLY A 265 8.77 7.94 -13.04
N ASN A 266 9.37 9.11 -13.17
CA ASN A 266 8.88 10.34 -12.59
C ASN A 266 8.92 11.45 -13.63
N ILE A 267 7.82 12.19 -13.74
CA ILE A 267 7.63 13.28 -14.68
C ILE A 267 7.19 14.50 -13.89
N THR A 268 7.81 15.64 -14.17
CA THR A 268 7.55 16.91 -13.51
C THR A 268 7.24 18.00 -14.53
N GLY A 269 6.82 19.18 -14.07
CA GLY A 269 6.75 20.35 -14.94
C GLY A 269 5.67 20.26 -16.02
N PHE A 270 4.47 19.80 -15.67
CA PHE A 270 3.38 19.58 -16.62
C PHE A 270 3.10 20.82 -17.47
N LEU A 271 2.94 20.60 -18.78
CA LEU A 271 2.66 21.65 -19.77
C LEU A 271 1.20 22.14 -19.70
N VAL A 272 0.29 21.30 -19.19
CA VAL A 272 -1.13 21.59 -19.10
C VAL A 272 -1.67 21.17 -17.74
N ASN A 273 -2.60 21.96 -17.20
CA ASN A 273 -3.33 21.57 -16.00
C ASN A 273 -4.37 20.51 -16.35
N SER A 274 -4.14 19.28 -15.91
CA SER A 274 -4.95 18.12 -16.27
C SER A 274 -5.22 17.26 -15.05
N ALA A 275 -6.44 16.72 -14.94
CA ALA A 275 -6.78 15.68 -13.97
C ALA A 275 -6.41 14.27 -14.48
N LYS A 276 -5.95 14.13 -15.73
CA LYS A 276 -5.55 12.84 -16.29
C LYS A 276 -4.19 12.44 -15.72
N ARG A 277 -4.11 11.26 -15.10
CA ARG A 277 -2.86 10.70 -14.55
C ARG A 277 -2.14 9.95 -15.66
N THR A 278 -1.25 10.64 -16.35
CA THR A 278 -0.55 10.10 -17.53
C THR A 278 0.84 10.68 -17.65
N THR A 279 1.71 9.93 -18.31
CA THR A 279 3.07 10.36 -18.62
C THR A 279 3.13 11.42 -19.72
N ALA A 280 2.06 11.62 -20.49
CA ALA A 280 2.00 12.58 -21.59
C ALA A 280 1.80 14.05 -21.16
N LEU A 281 1.99 14.37 -19.87
CA LEU A 281 1.81 15.73 -19.35
C LEU A 281 3.05 16.61 -19.52
N ASN A 282 4.19 16.03 -19.88
CA ASN A 282 5.37 16.75 -20.33
C ASN A 282 6.14 15.91 -21.36
N THR A 283 6.63 16.54 -22.41
CA THR A 283 7.37 15.89 -23.51
C THR A 283 8.89 16.09 -23.42
N SER A 284 9.36 16.97 -22.52
CA SER A 284 10.79 17.22 -22.31
C SER A 284 11.46 16.05 -21.58
N ALA A 285 12.61 15.64 -22.11
CA ALA A 285 13.42 14.58 -21.51
C ALA A 285 14.00 15.02 -20.16
N GLU A 286 14.35 16.30 -20.01
CA GLU A 286 14.87 16.89 -18.78
C GLU A 286 13.87 16.86 -17.62
N ALA A 287 12.58 16.86 -17.95
CA ALA A 287 11.49 16.79 -16.97
C ALA A 287 11.09 15.36 -16.59
N SER A 288 11.72 14.36 -17.22
CA SER A 288 11.43 12.94 -17.07
C SER A 288 12.65 12.19 -16.54
N THR A 289 12.53 11.59 -15.36
CA THR A 289 13.59 10.80 -14.74
C THR A 289 13.15 9.35 -14.60
N PHE A 290 14.04 8.42 -14.94
CA PHE A 290 13.82 7.00 -14.74
C PHE A 290 14.97 6.41 -13.92
N ASP A 291 14.63 5.61 -12.92
CA ASP A 291 15.62 4.88 -12.11
C ASP A 291 15.24 3.42 -11.94
N GLY A 292 16.27 2.58 -11.83
CA GLY A 292 16.12 1.15 -11.61
C GLY A 292 16.95 0.73 -10.41
N PHE A 293 16.33 -0.04 -9.52
CA PHE A 293 17.01 -0.63 -8.37
C PHE A 293 16.79 -2.14 -8.36
N LYS A 294 17.85 -2.91 -8.09
CA LYS A 294 17.78 -4.37 -7.95
C LYS A 294 18.58 -4.83 -6.74
N THR A 295 18.04 -5.77 -5.98
CA THR A 295 18.77 -6.45 -4.90
C THR A 295 18.56 -7.95 -5.00
N PHE A 296 19.64 -8.67 -4.72
CA PHE A 296 19.71 -10.12 -4.68
C PHE A 296 20.33 -10.50 -3.35
N ARG A 297 19.62 -11.30 -2.55
CA ARG A 297 20.14 -11.81 -1.27
C ARG A 297 19.93 -13.30 -1.23
N ARG A 298 21.01 -14.02 -0.98
CA ARG A 298 21.00 -15.47 -0.83
C ARG A 298 21.63 -15.84 0.51
N SER A 299 21.02 -16.79 1.20
CA SER A 299 21.59 -17.33 2.44
C SER A 299 21.38 -18.83 2.53
N ASN A 300 22.39 -19.51 3.06
CA ASN A 300 22.35 -20.92 3.43
C ASN A 300 22.62 -21.00 4.93
N ARG A 301 21.80 -21.73 5.67
CA ARG A 301 21.90 -21.83 7.13
C ARG A 301 21.66 -23.26 7.58
N GLY A 302 22.50 -23.76 8.47
CA GLY A 302 22.27 -24.98 9.23
C GLY A 302 21.96 -24.64 10.69
N TYR A 303 21.15 -25.47 11.36
CA TYR A 303 20.90 -25.34 12.79
C TYR A 303 20.64 -26.70 13.44
N GLY A 304 20.84 -26.75 14.76
CA GLY A 304 20.54 -27.90 15.60
C GLY A 304 19.96 -27.45 16.94
N ILE A 305 18.97 -28.17 17.45
CA ILE A 305 18.30 -27.89 18.73
C ILE A 305 18.12 -29.23 19.45
N PHE A 306 18.48 -29.26 20.73
CA PHE A 306 18.29 -30.40 21.61
C PHE A 306 17.40 -29.98 22.78
N LYS A 307 16.38 -30.79 23.08
CA LYS A 307 15.50 -30.61 24.23
C LYS A 307 15.40 -31.94 24.98
N LEU A 308 15.80 -31.93 26.25
CA LEU A 308 15.67 -33.03 27.20
C LEU A 308 14.41 -32.85 28.06
#